data_AF-D9QUD6-F1
#
_entry.id   AF-D9QUD6-F1
#
_cell.length_a   1.000
_cell.length_b   1.000
_cell.length_c   1.000
_cell.angle_alpha   90.00
_cell.angle_beta   90.00
_cell.angle_gamma   90.00
#
_symmetry.space_group_name_H-M   'P 1'
#
loop_
_entity.id
_entity.type
_entity.pdbx_description
1 polymer ?
#
loop_
_entity_poly.entity_id
_entity_poly.type
_entity_poly.pdbx_seq_one_letter_code
_entity_poly.pdbx_strand_id
1 'polypeptide(L)'
;MKKHIKSKLTNLVVWFEAILSIFILIAILIGFIDLIKYFRIIFSLAPQNSYKYFQNFLSYILLLVIGLEMIIMLIRHTPGSVIEVLIFGIARKLLIHSDNMIDIVLGIVALAGLFGIKKYLFENKEGNFIKPENEFIMKEENEFIMKEKINKEN
;
A
#
# COMPACT_ATOMS: atom_id res chain seq x y z
N MET A 1 -21.72 3.21 32.92
CA MET A 1 -20.82 2.02 32.84
C MET A 1 -20.12 1.81 31.48
N LYS A 2 -20.76 1.99 30.31
CA LYS A 2 -20.12 1.74 28.98
C LYS A 2 -18.84 2.55 28.69
N LYS A 3 -18.65 3.72 29.32
CA LYS A 3 -17.53 4.65 29.03
C LYS A 3 -16.16 4.15 29.59
N HIS A 4 -16.14 3.41 30.69
CA HIS A 4 -14.90 2.92 31.33
C HIS A 4 -14.33 1.65 30.68
N ILE A 5 -15.17 0.85 30.01
CA ILE A 5 -14.72 -0.37 29.31
C ILE A 5 -14.02 0.00 28.01
N LYS A 6 -14.53 1.02 27.31
CA LYS A 6 -13.98 1.47 26.02
C LYS A 6 -12.54 1.99 26.15
N SER A 7 -12.22 2.74 27.20
CA SER A 7 -10.86 3.27 27.41
C SER A 7 -9.84 2.20 27.81
N LYS A 8 -10.24 1.19 28.61
CA LYS A 8 -9.37 0.05 28.95
C LYS A 8 -9.05 -0.80 27.73
N LEU A 9 -10.05 -1.03 26.86
CA LEU A 9 -9.85 -1.76 25.60
C LEU A 9 -8.89 -1.04 24.65
N THR A 10 -9.05 0.28 24.49
CA THR A 10 -8.15 1.05 23.62
C THR A 10 -6.71 1.00 24.10
N ASN A 11 -6.45 1.18 25.41
CA ASN A 11 -5.10 1.09 25.94
C ASN A 11 -4.49 -0.33 25.81
N LEU A 12 -5.32 -1.37 25.94
CA LEU A 12 -4.88 -2.75 25.72
C LEU A 12 -4.46 -2.97 24.26
N VAL A 13 -5.26 -2.50 23.30
CA VAL A 13 -4.98 -2.62 21.86
C VAL A 13 -3.67 -1.92 21.50
N VAL A 14 -3.46 -0.69 21.98
CA VAL A 14 -2.21 0.07 21.74
C VAL A 14 -0.99 -0.66 22.31
N TRP A 15 -1.13 -1.30 23.47
CA TRP A 15 -0.06 -2.10 24.07
C TRP A 15 0.27 -3.35 23.21
N PHE A 16 -0.75 -4.05 22.71
CA PHE A 16 -0.56 -5.17 21.79
C PHE A 16 0.04 -4.74 20.44
N GLU A 17 -0.36 -3.60 19.90
CA GLU A 17 0.20 -3.05 18.65
C GLU A 17 1.69 -2.75 18.77
N ALA A 18 2.12 -2.16 19.89
CA ALA A 18 3.53 -1.90 20.15
C ALA A 18 4.34 -3.21 20.21
N ILE A 19 3.81 -4.22 20.89
CA ILE A 19 4.44 -5.55 21.00
C ILE A 19 4.55 -6.22 19.62
N LEU A 20 3.45 -6.26 18.86
CA LEU A 20 3.41 -6.87 17.53
C LEU A 20 4.38 -6.17 16.57
N SER A 21 4.43 -4.84 16.59
CA SER A 21 5.34 -4.06 15.74
C SER A 21 6.81 -4.39 16.04
N ILE A 22 7.16 -4.58 17.31
CA ILE A 22 8.51 -5.01 17.73
C ILE A 22 8.83 -6.42 17.25
N PHE A 23 7.90 -7.37 17.36
CA PHE A 23 8.10 -8.72 16.85
C PHE A 23 8.33 -8.74 15.34
N ILE A 24 7.51 -8.01 14.59
CA ILE A 24 7.65 -7.93 13.13
C ILE A 24 8.98 -7.24 12.76
N LEU A 25 9.38 -6.19 13.49
CA LEU A 25 10.66 -5.52 13.27
C LEU A 25 11.85 -6.47 13.45
N ILE A 26 11.86 -7.27 14.52
CA ILE A 26 12.89 -8.29 14.75
C ILE A 26 12.90 -9.33 13.64
N ALA A 27 11.72 -9.81 13.22
CA ALA A 27 11.60 -10.78 12.13
C ALA A 27 12.17 -10.22 10.81
N ILE A 28 11.93 -8.94 10.52
CA ILE A 28 12.47 -8.27 9.34
C ILE A 28 14.00 -8.18 9.42
N LEU A 29 14.56 -7.81 10.57
CA LEU A 29 16.01 -7.74 10.77
C LEU A 29 16.68 -9.11 10.55
N ILE A 30 16.08 -10.19 11.05
CA ILE A 30 16.55 -11.56 10.81
C ILE A 30 16.49 -11.89 9.31
N GLY A 31 15.38 -11.55 8.64
CA GLY A 31 15.24 -11.78 7.20
C GLY A 31 16.26 -11.01 6.35
N PHE A 32 16.65 -9.79 6.74
CA PHE A 32 17.73 -9.06 6.09
C PHE A 32 19.08 -9.80 6.16
N ILE A 33 19.39 -10.42 7.30
CA ILE A 33 20.60 -11.23 7.45
C ILE A 33 20.56 -12.44 6.50
N ASP A 34 19.41 -13.07 6.36
CA ASP A 34 19.23 -14.22 5.46
C ASP A 34 19.31 -13.82 3.98
N LEU A 35 18.84 -12.63 3.60
CA LEU A 35 19.03 -12.09 2.25
C LEU A 35 20.51 -11.97 1.88
N ILE A 36 21.35 -11.48 2.80
CA ILE A 36 22.80 -11.35 2.57
C ILE A 36 23.43 -12.73 2.33
N LYS A 37 23.00 -13.75 3.08
CA LYS A 37 23.45 -15.13 2.87
C LYS A 37 23.02 -15.67 1.50
N TYR A 38 21.76 -15.46 1.12
CA TYR A 38 21.21 -15.88 -0.18
C TYR A 38 21.95 -15.22 -1.35
N PHE A 39 22.28 -13.93 -1.23
CA PHE A 39 23.02 -13.21 -2.26
C PHE A 39 24.40 -13.83 -2.55
N ARG A 40 25.11 -14.25 -1.48
CA ARG A 40 26.41 -14.94 -1.61
C ARG A 40 26.28 -16.30 -2.30
N ILE A 41 25.20 -17.02 -2.01
CA ILE A 41 24.92 -18.34 -2.60
C ILE A 41 24.65 -18.20 -4.10
N ILE A 42 23.80 -17.25 -4.51
CA ILE A 42 23.45 -17.02 -5.92
C ILE A 42 24.69 -16.68 -6.76
N PHE A 43 25.59 -15.85 -6.24
CA PHE A 43 26.82 -15.46 -6.95
C PHE A 43 27.80 -16.63 -7.17
N SER A 44 27.70 -17.68 -6.35
CA SER A 44 28.61 -18.83 -6.37
C SER A 44 28.05 -20.02 -7.16
N LEU A 45 26.82 -19.95 -7.68
CA LEU A 45 26.12 -21.05 -8.32
C LEU A 45 26.26 -21.06 -9.85
N ALA A 46 26.26 -22.26 -10.43
CA ALA A 46 26.23 -22.45 -11.88
C ALA A 46 24.88 -22.02 -12.50
N PRO A 47 24.84 -21.59 -13.78
CA PRO A 47 23.67 -20.97 -14.40
C PRO A 47 22.37 -21.78 -14.34
N GLN A 48 22.46 -23.11 -14.39
CA GLN A 48 21.31 -24.02 -14.48
C GLN A 48 20.36 -23.94 -13.28
N ASN A 49 20.88 -23.65 -12.08
CA ASN A 49 20.07 -23.53 -10.86
C ASN A 49 19.78 -22.07 -10.49
N SER A 50 20.50 -21.12 -11.09
CA SER A 50 20.47 -19.70 -10.72
C SER A 50 19.06 -19.10 -10.76
N TYR A 51 18.24 -19.49 -11.76
CA TYR A 51 16.87 -18.99 -11.91
C TYR A 51 15.98 -19.28 -10.69
N LYS A 52 15.97 -20.53 -10.20
CA LYS A 52 15.13 -20.92 -9.04
C LYS A 52 15.58 -20.24 -7.75
N TYR A 53 16.89 -20.13 -7.54
CA TYR A 53 17.42 -19.41 -6.37
C TYR A 53 17.15 -17.91 -6.45
N PHE A 54 17.20 -17.32 -7.64
CA PHE A 54 16.84 -15.93 -7.87
C PHE A 54 15.35 -15.68 -7.62
N GLN A 55 14.46 -16.55 -8.08
CA GLN A 55 13.03 -16.49 -7.78
C GLN A 55 12.79 -16.54 -6.26
N ASN A 56 13.40 -17.50 -5.55
CA ASN A 56 13.30 -17.59 -4.09
C ASN A 56 13.86 -16.36 -3.36
N PHE A 57 14.95 -15.77 -3.88
CA PHE A 57 15.51 -14.54 -3.33
C PHE A 57 14.53 -13.37 -3.49
N LEU A 58 13.94 -13.22 -4.67
CA LEU A 58 12.88 -12.22 -4.88
C LEU A 58 11.70 -12.47 -3.95
N SER A 59 11.24 -13.73 -3.79
CA SER A 59 10.19 -14.10 -2.84
C SER A 59 10.48 -13.60 -1.42
N TYR A 60 11.71 -13.80 -0.95
CA TYR A 60 12.14 -13.36 0.37
C TYR A 60 12.13 -11.84 0.53
N ILE A 61 12.64 -11.10 -0.46
CA ILE A 61 12.59 -9.63 -0.46
C ILE A 61 11.13 -9.17 -0.40
N LEU A 62 10.28 -9.74 -1.24
CA LEU A 62 8.90 -9.32 -1.38
C LEU A 62 8.09 -9.62 -0.12
N LEU A 63 8.40 -10.72 0.58
CA LEU A 63 7.87 -11.02 1.91
C LEU A 63 8.31 -10.00 2.96
N LEU A 64 9.58 -9.57 2.95
CA LEU A 64 10.09 -8.57 3.90
C LEU A 64 9.45 -7.20 3.69
N VAL A 65 9.24 -6.78 2.45
CA VAL A 65 8.54 -5.53 2.15
C VAL A 65 7.09 -5.57 2.60
N ILE A 66 6.39 -6.70 2.44
CA ILE A 66 5.04 -6.87 3.01
C ILE A 66 5.08 -6.74 4.54
N GLY A 67 6.09 -7.32 5.20
CA GLY A 67 6.30 -7.15 6.64
C GLY A 67 6.50 -5.68 7.05
N LEU A 68 7.29 -4.92 6.28
CA LEU A 68 7.49 -3.48 6.51
C LEU A 68 6.19 -2.68 6.35
N GLU A 69 5.41 -2.96 5.31
CA GLU A 69 4.11 -2.34 5.09
C GLU A 69 3.12 -2.66 6.21
N MET A 70 3.13 -3.89 6.71
CA MET A 70 2.31 -4.30 7.85
C MET A 70 2.64 -3.50 9.11
N ILE A 71 3.92 -3.21 9.39
CA ILE A 71 4.30 -2.34 10.51
C ILE A 71 3.73 -0.93 10.32
N ILE A 72 3.91 -0.35 9.14
CA ILE A 72 3.41 1.00 8.84
C ILE A 72 1.90 1.07 8.99
N MET A 73 1.19 0.01 8.56
CA MET A 73 -0.26 -0.11 8.65
C MET A 73 -0.77 -0.38 10.08
N LEU A 74 0.00 -1.11 10.91
CA LEU A 74 -0.33 -1.29 12.33
C LEU A 74 -0.19 0.02 13.12
N ILE A 75 0.79 0.86 12.74
CA ILE A 75 1.03 2.14 13.41
C ILE A 75 0.06 3.22 12.91
N ARG A 76 -0.23 3.24 11.61
CA ARG A 76 -1.20 4.16 11.01
C ARG A 76 -2.57 3.48 10.99
N HIS A 77 -3.40 3.79 11.99
CA HIS A 77 -4.82 3.41 12.11
C HIS A 77 -5.71 3.97 10.98
N THR A 78 -5.38 3.73 9.71
CA THR A 78 -6.16 4.20 8.56
C THR A 78 -6.66 2.99 7.76
N PRO A 79 -7.99 2.69 7.82
CA PRO A 79 -8.56 1.56 7.07
C PRO A 79 -8.41 1.70 5.55
N GLY A 80 -8.24 2.93 5.03
CA GLY A 80 -7.94 3.17 3.62
C GLY A 80 -6.57 2.64 3.17
N SER A 81 -5.57 2.61 4.06
CA SER A 81 -4.25 2.05 3.75
C SER A 81 -4.30 0.53 3.55
N VAL A 82 -5.27 -0.15 4.15
CA VAL A 82 -5.33 -1.62 4.13
C VAL A 82 -5.60 -2.13 2.71
N ILE A 83 -6.50 -1.49 1.98
CA ILE A 83 -6.84 -1.91 0.61
C ILE A 83 -5.65 -1.72 -0.32
N GLU A 84 -4.87 -0.64 -0.15
CA GLU A 84 -3.69 -0.37 -0.96
C GLU A 84 -2.60 -1.42 -0.72
N VAL A 85 -2.35 -1.76 0.55
CA VAL A 85 -1.42 -2.83 0.93
C VAL A 85 -1.90 -4.19 0.40
N LEU A 86 -3.21 -4.48 0.42
CA LEU A 86 -3.77 -5.71 -0.14
C LEU A 86 -3.61 -5.79 -1.66
N ILE A 87 -3.87 -4.71 -2.39
CA ILE A 87 -3.67 -4.63 -3.84
C ILE A 87 -2.19 -4.89 -4.17
N PHE A 88 -1.29 -4.19 -3.49
CA PHE A 88 0.14 -4.34 -3.73
C PHE A 88 0.64 -5.74 -3.37
N GLY A 89 0.20 -6.29 -2.24
CA GLY A 89 0.53 -7.65 -1.81
C GLY A 89 0.09 -8.72 -2.81
N ILE A 90 -1.13 -8.63 -3.35
CA ILE A 90 -1.64 -9.59 -4.33
C ILE A 90 -0.92 -9.44 -5.67
N ALA A 91 -0.80 -8.21 -6.19
CA ALA A 91 -0.11 -7.95 -7.46
C ALA A 91 1.32 -8.51 -7.43
N ARG A 92 1.99 -8.34 -6.30
CA ARG A 92 3.33 -8.81 -6.07
C ARG A 92 3.45 -10.34 -5.97
N LYS A 93 2.51 -10.98 -5.26
CA LYS A 93 2.46 -12.46 -5.18
C LYS A 93 2.28 -13.07 -6.58
N LEU A 94 1.45 -12.44 -7.42
CA LEU A 94 1.21 -12.87 -8.80
C LEU A 94 2.45 -12.79 -9.69
N LEU A 95 3.39 -11.89 -9.42
CA LEU A 95 4.62 -11.77 -10.23
C LEU A 95 5.66 -12.85 -9.91
N ILE A 96 5.61 -13.45 -8.71
CA ILE A 96 6.68 -14.34 -8.23
C ILE A 96 6.25 -15.80 -8.08
N HIS A 97 5.02 -16.07 -7.62
CA HIS A 97 4.60 -17.42 -7.22
C HIS A 97 3.42 -17.95 -8.04
N SER A 98 3.20 -17.41 -9.23
CA SER A 98 2.14 -17.85 -10.12
C SER A 98 2.58 -19.05 -10.95
N ASP A 99 2.58 -20.22 -10.30
CA ASP A 99 3.00 -21.46 -10.95
C ASP A 99 1.93 -21.96 -11.95
N ASN A 100 0.65 -21.63 -11.72
CA ASN A 100 -0.46 -22.04 -12.57
C ASN A 100 -1.21 -20.86 -13.17
N MET A 101 -1.71 -21.04 -14.39
CA MET A 101 -2.52 -20.04 -15.08
C MET A 101 -3.82 -19.69 -14.32
N ILE A 102 -4.40 -20.64 -13.57
CA ILE A 102 -5.60 -20.42 -12.75
C ILE A 102 -5.29 -19.44 -11.61
N ASP A 103 -4.13 -19.57 -10.96
CA ASP A 103 -3.72 -18.69 -9.86
C ASP A 103 -3.58 -17.25 -10.34
N ILE A 104 -3.08 -17.07 -11.56
CA ILE A 104 -2.99 -15.76 -12.22
C ILE A 104 -4.38 -15.16 -12.43
N VAL A 105 -5.29 -15.92 -13.04
CA VAL A 105 -6.65 -15.44 -13.34
C VAL A 105 -7.40 -15.09 -12.05
N LEU A 106 -7.35 -15.95 -11.03
CA LEU A 106 -7.98 -15.69 -9.74
C LEU A 106 -7.38 -14.47 -9.04
N GLY A 107 -6.06 -14.30 -9.13
CA GLY A 107 -5.40 -13.10 -8.59
C GLY A 107 -5.80 -11.82 -9.31
N ILE A 108 -5.94 -11.85 -10.63
CA ILE A 108 -6.43 -10.70 -11.42
C ILE A 108 -7.88 -10.38 -11.04
N VAL A 109 -8.74 -11.39 -10.90
CA VAL A 109 -10.13 -11.21 -10.45
C VAL A 109 -10.18 -10.62 -9.03
N ALA A 110 -9.32 -11.08 -8.12
CA ALA A 110 -9.20 -10.53 -6.77
C ALA A 110 -8.75 -9.06 -6.78
N LEU A 111 -7.76 -8.71 -7.62
CA LEU A 111 -7.34 -7.32 -7.81
C LEU A 111 -8.48 -6.46 -8.35
N ALA A 112 -9.20 -6.92 -9.36
CA ALA A 112 -10.35 -6.21 -9.92
C ALA A 112 -11.43 -5.96 -8.84
N GLY A 113 -11.70 -6.95 -8.00
CA GLY A 113 -12.60 -6.82 -6.85
C GLY A 113 -12.13 -5.75 -5.85
N LEU A 114 -10.84 -5.76 -5.48
CA LEU A 114 -10.28 -4.76 -4.57
C LEU A 114 -10.32 -3.34 -5.16
N PHE A 115 -10.03 -3.18 -6.45
CA PHE A 115 -10.19 -1.90 -7.13
C PHE A 115 -11.65 -1.45 -7.14
N GLY A 116 -12.60 -2.35 -7.36
CA GLY A 116 -14.03 -2.08 -7.26
C GLY A 116 -14.45 -1.60 -5.87
N ILE A 117 -13.98 -2.27 -4.81
CA ILE A 117 -14.22 -1.87 -3.42
C ILE A 117 -13.60 -0.50 -3.13
N LYS A 118 -12.36 -0.26 -3.58
CA LYS A 118 -11.68 1.04 -3.42
C LYS A 118 -12.52 2.16 -4.02
N LYS A 119 -12.94 1.99 -5.28
CA LYS A 119 -13.79 2.96 -5.99
C LYS A 119 -15.12 3.19 -5.28
N TYR A 120 -15.86 2.13 -4.94
CA TYR A 120 -17.21 2.30 -4.40
C TYR A 120 -17.24 2.81 -2.95
N LEU A 121 -16.26 2.43 -2.12
CA LEU A 121 -16.24 2.78 -0.70
C LEU A 121 -15.57 4.13 -0.41
N PHE A 122 -14.59 4.55 -1.23
CA PHE A 122 -13.78 5.76 -0.95
C PHE A 122 -14.08 6.92 -1.90
N GLU A 123 -14.57 6.68 -3.12
CA GLU A 123 -14.82 7.73 -4.12
C GLU A 123 -16.16 8.45 -3.88
N ASN A 124 -17.08 7.85 -3.11
CA ASN A 124 -18.33 8.49 -2.67
C ASN A 124 -18.15 9.57 -1.58
N LYS A 125 -16.91 9.85 -1.14
CA LYS A 125 -16.59 10.98 -0.26
C LYS A 125 -16.02 12.20 -0.99
N GLU A 126 -15.83 12.11 -2.31
CA GLU A 126 -15.36 13.23 -3.13
C GLU A 126 -16.48 13.91 -3.93
N GLY A 127 -17.72 13.82 -3.46
CA GLY A 127 -18.76 14.79 -3.83
C GLY A 127 -18.50 16.11 -3.11
N ASN A 128 -17.91 17.09 -3.80
CA ASN A 128 -17.52 18.46 -3.37
C ASN A 128 -16.10 18.69 -2.82
N PHE A 129 -15.08 18.08 -3.43
CA PHE A 129 -13.76 18.70 -3.43
C PHE A 129 -13.47 19.29 -4.81
N ILE A 130 -13.87 20.55 -5.01
CA ILE A 130 -13.19 21.39 -5.99
C ILE A 130 -11.72 21.37 -5.55
N LYS A 131 -10.85 20.74 -6.34
CA LYS A 131 -9.39 20.81 -6.12
C LYS A 131 -9.03 22.29 -5.94
N PRO A 132 -8.28 22.69 -4.90
CA PRO A 132 -7.96 24.10 -4.66
C PRO A 132 -7.31 24.74 -5.89
N GLU A 133 -6.57 23.98 -6.68
CA GLU A 133 -6.00 24.39 -7.98
C GLU A 133 -7.05 24.90 -8.98
N ASN A 134 -8.23 24.27 -9.05
CA ASN A 134 -9.29 24.68 -9.96
C ASN A 134 -10.00 25.97 -9.49
N GLU A 135 -10.00 26.25 -8.18
CA GLU A 135 -10.59 27.48 -7.63
C GLU A 135 -9.69 28.71 -7.90
N PHE A 136 -8.36 28.53 -7.89
CA PHE A 136 -7.41 29.57 -8.31
C PHE A 136 -7.53 29.86 -9.81
N ILE A 137 -7.58 28.82 -10.66
CA ILE A 137 -7.71 28.98 -12.11
C ILE A 137 -9.04 29.66 -12.47
N MET A 138 -10.16 29.28 -11.83
CA MET A 138 -11.44 29.96 -12.07
C MET A 138 -11.45 31.41 -11.57
N LYS A 139 -10.69 31.77 -10.52
CA LYS A 139 -10.59 33.17 -10.06
C LYS A 139 -9.76 34.02 -11.02
N GLU A 140 -8.62 33.52 -11.49
CA GLU A 140 -7.80 34.23 -12.49
C GLU A 140 -8.54 34.41 -13.82
N GLU A 141 -9.21 33.37 -14.31
CA GLU A 141 -9.96 33.42 -15.57
C GLU A 141 -11.12 34.42 -15.48
N ASN A 142 -11.86 34.44 -14.36
CA ASN A 142 -12.92 35.42 -14.15
C ASN A 142 -12.40 36.86 -13.98
N GLU A 143 -11.26 37.09 -13.32
CA GLU A 143 -10.63 38.42 -13.27
C GLU A 143 -10.18 38.88 -14.66
N PHE A 144 -9.64 37.98 -15.49
CA PHE A 144 -9.22 38.30 -16.85
C PHE A 144 -10.42 38.70 -17.72
N ILE A 145 -11.51 37.93 -17.68
CA ILE A 145 -12.74 38.23 -18.44
C ILE A 145 -13.36 39.55 -18.00
N MET A 146 -13.35 39.88 -16.70
CA MET A 146 -13.88 41.15 -16.19
C MET A 146 -13.04 42.34 -16.64
N LYS A 147 -11.70 42.23 -16.63
CA LYS A 147 -10.80 43.27 -17.15
C LYS A 147 -10.98 43.46 -18.67
N GLU A 148 -11.18 42.38 -19.42
CA GLU A 148 -11.42 42.47 -20.86
C GLU A 148 -12.75 43.16 -21.20
N LYS A 149 -13.82 42.90 -20.43
CA LYS A 149 -15.12 43.57 -20.62
C LYS A 149 -15.05 45.08 -20.32
N ILE A 150 -14.39 45.48 -19.23
CA ILE A 150 -14.23 46.90 -18.87
C ILE A 150 -13.45 47.67 -19.94
N ASN A 151 -12.50 47.03 -20.60
CA ASN A 151 -11.70 47.66 -21.65
C ASN A 151 -12.40 47.72 -23.03
N LYS A 152 -13.52 47.03 -23.21
CA LYS A 152 -14.34 47.08 -24.44
C LYS A 152 -15.52 48.05 -24.36
N GLU A 153 -15.86 48.54 -23.16
CA GLU A 153 -16.94 49.51 -22.93
C GLU A 153 -16.45 50.97 -22.78
N ASN A 154 -15.14 51.22 -22.90
CA ASN A 154 -14.52 52.56 -22.99
C ASN A 154 -13.94 52.79 -24.39
#